data_AF-A0A1H7B147-F1
#
_entry.id   AF-A0A1H7B147-F1
#
_cell.length_a   1.000
_cell.length_b   1.000
_cell.length_c   1.000
_cell.angle_alpha   90.00
_cell.angle_beta   90.00
_cell.angle_gamma   90.00
#
_symmetry.space_group_name_H-M   'P 1'
#
loop_
_entity.id
_entity.type
_entity.pdbx_description
1 polymer ?
#
loop_
_entity_poly.entity_id
_entity_poly.type
_entity_poly.pdbx_seq_one_letter_code
_entity_poly.pdbx_strand_id
1 'polypeptide(L)'
;MTNQESPSIFDPLKTFGTENQGNSGRGEGVKPEQWNETARQLYNAIQWLIICWDIIPRAWMLDIRDNIVKLKKEEPSLRQIKSINTMISRDFKKRTLTEMINGLRESNDIKRYDFNLLTSKLEKEGSKSYF
;
A
#
# COMPACT_ATOMS: atom_id res chain seq x y z
N MET A 1 -25.09 -11.35 -6.10
CA MET A 1 -24.38 -10.34 -5.30
C MET A 1 -23.06 -10.95 -4.89
N THR A 2 -21.97 -10.59 -5.54
CA THR A 2 -20.64 -11.13 -5.26
C THR A 2 -20.19 -10.57 -3.91
N ASN A 3 -20.06 -11.45 -2.90
CA ASN A 3 -19.37 -11.13 -1.65
C ASN A 3 -17.92 -10.76 -2.01
N GLN A 4 -17.65 -9.47 -2.21
CA GLN A 4 -16.29 -8.98 -2.13
C GLN A 4 -15.93 -9.00 -0.66
N GLU A 5 -15.20 -10.03 -0.23
CA GLU A 5 -14.47 -9.98 1.02
C GLU A 5 -13.59 -8.73 0.97
N SER A 6 -14.00 -7.70 1.71
CA SER A 6 -13.26 -6.47 1.88
C SER A 6 -11.93 -6.85 2.51
N PRO A 7 -10.80 -6.64 1.80
CA PRO A 7 -9.50 -6.97 2.38
C PRO A 7 -9.32 -6.21 3.69
N SER A 8 -8.54 -6.81 4.61
CA SER A 8 -8.15 -6.21 5.88
C SER A 8 -7.93 -4.71 5.69
N ILE A 9 -8.86 -3.91 6.22
CA ILE A 9 -9.01 -2.49 5.92
C ILE A 9 -7.65 -1.79 6.03
N PHE A 10 -7.30 -1.00 5.00
CA PHE A 10 -6.09 -0.19 5.06
C PHE A 10 -6.17 0.72 6.29
N ASP A 11 -5.37 0.42 7.30
CA ASP A 11 -5.34 1.14 8.57
C ASP A 11 -3.96 1.79 8.76
N PRO A 12 -3.84 3.10 8.47
CA PRO A 12 -2.57 3.83 8.53
C PRO A 12 -2.11 4.16 9.94
N LEU A 13 -2.98 4.11 10.94
CA LEU A 13 -2.71 4.59 12.29
C LEU A 13 -2.15 3.48 13.17
N LYS A 14 -1.26 3.84 14.10
CA LYS A 14 -0.86 2.94 15.18
C LYS A 14 -2.02 2.82 16.16
N THR A 15 -2.32 1.60 16.56
CA THR A 15 -3.23 1.35 17.68
C THR A 15 -2.49 1.58 18.99
N PHE A 16 -2.97 2.50 19.82
CA PHE A 16 -2.51 2.65 21.21
C PHE A 16 -3.23 1.62 22.08
N GLY A 17 -2.76 0.38 22.01
CA GLY A 17 -3.25 -0.73 22.83
C GLY A 17 -2.07 -1.63 23.16
N THR A 18 -1.75 -1.66 24.45
CA THR A 18 -0.83 -2.57 25.18
C THR A 18 -0.07 -3.57 24.32
N GLU A 19 1.27 -3.43 24.31
CA GLU A 19 2.17 -4.51 23.97
C GLU A 19 1.94 -5.69 24.93
N ASN A 20 1.03 -6.60 24.58
CA ASN A 20 0.98 -7.93 25.18
C ASN A 20 1.62 -8.91 24.19
N GLN A 21 2.90 -9.19 24.40
CA GLN A 21 3.41 -10.54 24.16
C GLN A 21 2.62 -11.48 25.09
N GLY A 22 1.73 -12.33 24.54
CA GLY A 22 1.02 -13.31 25.37
C GLY A 22 -0.25 -13.89 24.75
N ASN A 23 -0.08 -14.95 23.97
CA ASN A 23 -0.98 -16.06 23.65
C ASN A 23 -2.50 -16.03 24.03
N SER A 24 -3.31 -16.31 23.00
CA SER A 24 -4.58 -17.07 22.95
C SER A 24 -5.88 -16.51 23.56
N GLY A 25 -6.86 -16.25 22.68
CA GLY A 25 -8.28 -16.14 23.01
C GLY A 25 -9.15 -16.43 21.78
N ARG A 26 -9.94 -17.50 21.84
CA ARG A 26 -10.75 -18.11 20.78
C ARG A 26 -11.69 -17.11 20.07
N GLY A 27 -11.39 -16.84 18.81
CA GLY A 27 -12.32 -16.33 17.80
C GLY A 27 -12.11 -17.16 16.54
N GLU A 28 -13.21 -17.66 15.99
CA GLU A 28 -13.32 -18.50 14.79
C GLU A 28 -12.26 -18.16 13.72
N GLY A 29 -11.49 -19.18 13.32
CA GLY A 29 -10.26 -19.04 12.53
C GLY A 29 -10.48 -18.46 11.13
N VAL A 30 -10.55 -17.14 11.03
CA VAL A 30 -10.25 -16.43 9.78
C VAL A 30 -8.76 -16.61 9.56
N LYS A 31 -8.38 -17.52 8.65
CA LYS A 31 -7.00 -17.59 8.17
C LYS A 31 -6.61 -16.17 7.73
N PRO A 32 -5.51 -15.59 8.22
CA PRO A 32 -5.10 -14.27 7.76
C PRO A 32 -5.00 -14.33 6.24
N GLU A 33 -5.75 -13.45 5.60
CA GLU A 33 -5.87 -13.38 4.16
C GLU A 33 -4.48 -13.30 3.54
N GLN A 34 -4.07 -14.34 2.81
CA GLN A 34 -2.71 -14.48 2.33
C GLN A 34 -2.50 -13.55 1.12
N TRP A 35 -2.04 -12.34 1.37
CA TRP A 35 -1.63 -11.40 0.32
C TRP A 35 -0.25 -11.78 -0.25
N ASN A 36 -0.07 -11.56 -1.55
CA ASN A 36 1.26 -11.41 -2.12
C ASN A 36 1.89 -10.12 -1.55
N GLU A 37 3.15 -10.21 -1.10
CA GLU A 37 3.79 -9.08 -0.42
C GLU A 37 3.99 -7.88 -1.37
N THR A 38 4.37 -8.12 -2.62
CA THR A 38 4.48 -7.07 -3.65
C THR A 38 3.11 -6.43 -3.92
N ALA A 39 2.04 -7.23 -4.00
CA ALA A 39 0.67 -6.73 -4.17
C ALA A 39 0.25 -5.84 -2.98
N ARG A 40 0.58 -6.26 -1.75
CA ARG A 40 0.31 -5.52 -0.53
C ARG A 40 1.03 -4.18 -0.51
N GLN A 41 2.31 -4.15 -0.88
CA GLN A 41 3.07 -2.90 -1.00
C GLN A 41 2.44 -1.96 -2.03
N LEU A 42 2.04 -2.47 -3.21
CA LEU A 42 1.44 -1.63 -4.25
C LEU A 42 0.05 -1.10 -3.86
N TYR A 43 -0.76 -1.93 -3.20
CA TYR A 43 -2.04 -1.50 -2.64
C TYR A 43 -1.85 -0.39 -1.61
N ASN A 44 -0.97 -0.58 -0.62
CA ASN A 44 -0.66 0.43 0.38
C ASN A 44 -0.14 1.72 -0.26
N ALA A 45 0.65 1.62 -1.33
CA ALA A 45 1.16 2.79 -2.05
C ALA A 45 0.02 3.63 -2.66
N ILE A 46 -0.97 2.99 -3.28
CA ILE A 46 -2.14 3.68 -3.85
C ILE A 46 -2.97 4.36 -2.75
N GLN A 47 -3.20 3.67 -1.63
CA GLN A 47 -3.94 4.24 -0.50
C GLN A 47 -3.21 5.46 0.09
N TRP A 48 -1.89 5.39 0.23
CA TRP A 48 -1.10 6.53 0.69
C TRP A 48 -1.09 7.69 -0.30
N LEU A 49 -1.13 7.44 -1.61
CA LEU A 49 -1.20 8.52 -2.60
C LEU A 49 -2.51 9.31 -2.51
N ILE A 50 -3.62 8.61 -2.27
CA ILE A 50 -4.92 9.25 -2.02
C ILE A 50 -4.84 10.18 -0.81
N ILE A 51 -4.21 9.71 0.28
CA ILE A 51 -4.07 10.47 1.54
C ILE A 51 -3.08 11.64 1.39
N CYS A 52 -1.88 11.40 0.85
CA CYS A 52 -0.80 12.38 0.81
C CYS A 52 -1.11 13.56 -0.12
N TRP A 53 -1.90 13.34 -1.16
CA TRP A 53 -2.31 14.40 -2.09
C TRP A 53 -3.69 14.98 -1.79
N ASP A 54 -4.42 14.42 -0.83
CA ASP A 54 -5.80 14.81 -0.50
C ASP A 54 -6.69 14.85 -1.78
N ILE A 55 -6.65 13.77 -2.55
CA ILE A 55 -7.34 13.68 -3.84
C ILE A 55 -8.47 12.66 -3.84
N ILE A 56 -9.49 12.94 -4.65
CA ILE A 56 -10.42 11.92 -5.10
C ILE A 56 -9.72 11.11 -6.21
N PRO A 57 -9.50 9.80 -6.04
CA PRO A 57 -8.84 8.97 -7.04
C PRO A 57 -9.63 8.95 -8.36
N ARG A 58 -8.91 9.10 -9.47
CA ARG A 58 -9.49 8.98 -10.82
C ARG A 58 -9.84 7.51 -11.11
N ALA A 59 -10.77 7.28 -12.03
CA ALA A 59 -11.22 5.94 -12.43
C ALA A 59 -10.06 4.95 -12.69
N TRP A 60 -9.04 5.35 -13.46
CA TRP A 60 -7.90 4.48 -13.75
C TRP A 60 -7.08 4.05 -12.51
N MET A 61 -7.03 4.87 -11.46
CA MET A 61 -6.37 4.52 -10.20
C MET A 61 -7.22 3.52 -9.41
N LEU A 62 -8.54 3.72 -9.40
CA LEU A 62 -9.49 2.78 -8.83
C LEU A 62 -9.42 1.44 -9.56
N ASP A 63 -9.32 1.43 -10.88
CA ASP A 63 -9.18 0.21 -11.68
C ASP A 63 -7.91 -0.57 -11.32
N ILE A 64 -6.76 0.12 -11.15
CA ILE A 64 -5.51 -0.53 -10.72
C ILE A 64 -5.68 -1.11 -9.31
N ARG A 65 -6.25 -0.33 -8.38
CA ARG A 65 -6.49 -0.76 -7.00
C ARG A 65 -7.40 -1.99 -6.96
N ASP A 66 -8.52 -1.94 -7.67
CA ASP A 66 -9.53 -2.99 -7.69
C ASP A 66 -8.99 -4.25 -8.37
N ASN A 67 -8.14 -4.10 -9.39
CA ASN A 67 -7.39 -5.20 -9.98
C ASN A 67 -6.43 -5.85 -8.97
N ILE A 68 -5.69 -5.06 -8.20
CA ILE A 68 -4.79 -5.58 -7.14
C ILE A 68 -5.58 -6.31 -6.06
N VAL A 69 -6.73 -5.79 -5.64
CA VAL A 69 -7.60 -6.48 -4.66
C VAL A 69 -8.14 -7.80 -5.23
N LYS A 70 -8.55 -7.79 -6.51
CA LYS A 70 -9.02 -9.00 -7.21
C LYS A 70 -7.92 -10.06 -7.31
N LEU A 71 -6.69 -9.65 -7.59
CA LEU A 71 -5.51 -10.50 -7.76
C LEU A 71 -4.57 -10.45 -6.54
N LYS A 72 -5.12 -10.27 -5.32
CA LYS A 72 -4.34 -10.04 -4.09
C LYS A 72 -3.30 -11.12 -3.75
N LYS A 73 -3.48 -12.34 -4.28
CA LYS A 73 -2.58 -13.49 -4.08
C LYS A 73 -1.49 -13.58 -5.14
N GLU A 74 -1.62 -12.82 -6.23
CA GLU A 74 -0.70 -12.82 -7.36
C GLU A 74 0.23 -11.61 -7.29
N GLU A 75 1.39 -11.73 -7.93
CA GLU A 75 2.33 -10.63 -8.00
C GLU A 75 1.85 -9.59 -9.04
N PRO A 76 1.79 -8.29 -8.70
CA PRO A 76 1.38 -7.26 -9.65
C PRO A 76 2.38 -7.16 -10.80
N SER A 77 1.85 -6.86 -11.98
CA SER A 77 2.67 -6.68 -13.17
C SER A 77 3.61 -5.48 -13.02
N LEU A 78 4.79 -5.57 -13.64
CA LEU A 78 5.73 -4.46 -13.70
C LEU A 78 5.10 -3.20 -14.32
N ARG A 79 4.16 -3.36 -15.25
CA ARG A 79 3.40 -2.24 -15.84
C ARG A 79 2.57 -1.49 -14.79
N GLN A 80 1.89 -2.19 -13.89
CA GLN A 80 1.14 -1.55 -12.79
C GLN A 80 2.10 -0.80 -11.86
N ILE A 81 3.22 -1.42 -11.48
CA ILE A 81 4.25 -0.81 -10.64
C ILE A 81 4.81 0.47 -11.31
N LYS A 82 5.24 0.39 -12.58
CA LYS A 82 5.75 1.53 -13.36
C LYS A 82 4.71 2.64 -13.49
N SER A 83 3.43 2.30 -13.62
CA SER A 83 2.34 3.29 -13.71
C SER A 83 2.20 4.10 -12.42
N ILE A 84 2.18 3.43 -11.27
CA ILE A 84 2.12 4.13 -9.97
C ILE A 84 3.41 4.92 -9.73
N ASN A 85 4.58 4.35 -10.01
CA ASN A 85 5.87 5.05 -9.90
C ASN A 85 5.94 6.34 -10.74
N THR A 86 5.45 6.28 -11.98
CA THR A 86 5.35 7.44 -12.88
C THR A 86 4.38 8.49 -12.34
N MET A 87 3.34 8.07 -11.63
CA MET A 87 2.45 9.01 -10.98
C MET A 87 3.16 9.73 -9.84
N ILE A 88 3.85 8.99 -8.96
CA ILE A 88 4.58 9.59 -7.82
C ILE A 88 5.68 10.55 -8.32
N SER A 89 6.39 10.23 -9.40
CA SER A 89 7.42 11.11 -9.97
C SER A 89 6.91 12.48 -10.44
N ARG A 90 5.59 12.60 -10.61
CA ARG A 90 4.89 13.84 -10.95
C ARG A 90 4.49 14.66 -9.72
N ASP A 91 4.83 14.21 -8.50
CA ASP A 91 4.67 15.03 -7.29
C ASP A 91 5.28 16.41 -7.52
N PHE A 92 4.51 17.45 -7.19
CA PHE A 92 4.89 18.83 -7.48
C PHE A 92 6.13 19.27 -6.68
N LYS A 93 6.36 18.69 -5.50
CA LYS A 93 7.55 18.91 -4.66
C LYS A 93 8.67 17.91 -4.95
N LYS A 94 8.51 17.04 -5.95
CA LYS A 94 9.48 16.00 -6.33
C LYS A 94 9.84 15.04 -5.20
N ARG A 95 8.91 14.80 -4.29
CA ARG A 95 9.09 13.87 -3.16
C ARG A 95 8.84 12.43 -3.57
N THR A 96 9.48 11.48 -2.90
CA THR A 96 9.08 10.07 -2.91
C THR A 96 7.83 9.85 -2.06
N LEU A 97 7.13 8.73 -2.25
CA LEU A 97 6.00 8.38 -1.40
C LEU A 97 6.42 8.22 0.07
N THR A 98 7.57 7.61 0.32
CA THR A 98 8.18 7.51 1.65
C THR A 98 8.41 8.88 2.28
N GLU A 99 8.92 9.87 1.54
CA GLU A 99 9.09 11.25 2.03
C GLU A 99 7.73 11.91 2.35
N MET A 100 6.71 11.70 1.52
CA MET A 100 5.36 12.20 1.79
C MET A 100 4.77 11.61 3.08
N ILE A 101 4.87 10.29 3.27
CA ILE A 101 4.40 9.61 4.47
C ILE A 101 5.19 10.05 5.71
N ASN A 102 6.51 10.21 5.58
CA ASN A 102 7.36 10.68 6.67
C ASN A 102 6.96 12.08 7.14
N GLY A 103 6.63 12.99 6.22
CA GLY A 103 6.13 14.32 6.57
C GLY A 103 4.80 14.27 7.36
N LEU A 104 3.88 13.37 7.00
CA LEU A 104 2.67 13.17 7.80
C LEU A 104 2.98 12.58 9.19
N ARG A 105 3.99 11.71 9.28
CA ARG A 105 4.40 11.05 10.53
C ARG A 105 5.00 12.01 11.56
N GLU A 106 5.49 13.18 11.16
CA GLU A 106 6.03 14.18 12.09
C GLU A 106 4.99 14.68 13.11
N SER A 107 3.71 14.64 12.73
CA SER A 107 2.58 15.12 13.55
C SER A 107 1.52 14.06 13.83
N ASN A 108 1.70 12.82 13.33
CA ASN A 108 0.71 11.75 13.43
C ASN A 108 1.36 10.39 13.72
N ASP A 109 0.66 9.56 14.50
CA ASP A 109 1.09 8.19 14.79
C ASP A 109 0.77 7.21 13.67
N ILE A 110 1.55 7.34 12.60
CA ILE A 110 1.43 6.53 11.39
C ILE A 110 2.32 5.28 11.49
N LYS A 111 1.79 4.12 11.06
CA LYS A 111 2.55 2.86 10.94
C LYS A 111 3.70 3.01 9.94
N ARG A 112 4.76 2.19 10.09
CA ARG A 112 5.81 2.12 9.07
C ARG A 112 5.35 1.28 7.90
N TYR A 113 5.57 1.80 6.69
CA TYR A 113 5.33 1.11 5.42
C TYR A 113 6.66 0.93 4.71
N ASP A 114 6.85 -0.24 4.13
CA ASP A 114 8.03 -0.58 3.33
C ASP A 114 7.60 -0.82 1.88
N PHE A 115 8.37 -0.28 0.94
CA PHE A 115 8.18 -0.43 -0.50
C PHE A 115 9.40 -1.07 -1.20
N ASN A 116 10.28 -1.74 -0.45
CA ASN A 116 11.52 -2.34 -0.94
C ASN A 116 11.32 -3.34 -2.10
N LEU A 117 10.20 -4.07 -2.15
CA LEU A 117 9.95 -5.01 -3.25
C LEU A 117 9.61 -4.26 -4.54
N LEU A 118 8.84 -3.17 -4.44
CA LEU A 118 8.53 -2.30 -5.58
C LEU A 118 9.79 -1.60 -6.08
N THR A 119 10.59 -1.05 -5.17
CA THR A 119 11.89 -0.43 -5.47
C THR A 119 12.83 -1.42 -6.15
N SER A 120 13.02 -2.61 -5.58
CA SER A 120 13.88 -3.65 -6.15
C SER A 120 13.46 -4.05 -7.57
N LYS A 121 12.15 -4.11 -7.85
CA LYS A 121 11.65 -4.44 -9.19
C LYS A 121 11.93 -3.35 -10.23
N LEU A 122 11.85 -2.08 -9.83
CA LEU A 122 12.19 -0.97 -10.71
C LEU A 122 13.69 -0.88 -10.96
N GLU A 123 14.50 -1.07 -9.92
CA GLU A 123 15.96 -1.00 -10.02
C GLU A 123 16.54 -2.11 -10.90
N LYS A 124 16.01 -3.34 -10.78
CA LYS A 124 16.35 -4.46 -11.69
C LYS A 124 16.10 -4.13 -13.17
N GLU A 125 15.19 -3.21 -13.43
CA GLU A 125 14.80 -2.74 -14.77
C GLU A 125 15.49 -1.43 -15.15
N GLY A 126 16.47 -0.98 -14.37
CA GLY A 126 17.19 0.28 -14.60
C GLY A 126 16.34 1.54 -14.42
N SER A 127 15.21 1.43 -13.70
CA SER A 127 14.28 2.54 -13.46
C SER A 127 14.45 3.11 -12.05
N LYS A 128 14.47 4.45 -11.92
CA LYS A 128 14.46 5.12 -10.61
C LYS A 128 13.12 4.86 -9.89
N SER A 129 13.21 4.47 -8.62
CA SER A 129 12.06 4.36 -7.72
C SER A 129 11.71 5.69 -7.09
N TYR A 130 10.41 5.98 -7.01
CA TYR A 130 9.81 7.11 -6.30
C TYR A 130 8.88 6.64 -5.17
N PHE A 131 8.87 5.35 -4.84
CA PHE A 131 8.17 4.83 -3.66
C PHE A 131 8.88 5.27 -2.36
#